data_AF-A0AA37LAM6-F1
#
_entry.id   AF-A0AA37LAM6-F1
#
_cell.length_a   1.000
_cell.length_b   1.000
_cell.length_c   1.000
_cell.angle_alpha   90.00
_cell.angle_beta   90.00
_cell.angle_gamma   90.00
#
_symmetry.space_group_name_H-M   'P 1'
#
loop_
_entity.id
_entity.type
_entity.pdbx_description
1 polymer ?
#
loop_
_entity_poly.entity_id
_entity_poly.type
_entity_poly.pdbx_seq_one_letter_code
_entity_poly.pdbx_strand_id
1 'polypeptide(L)'
;MFGGTVSEPRYKPKLVDHHLGGGISAEWITFKSNVEAVGLEGLYGCTSIILVSRRGAWVSHIWQTVFENLHPEIDQWETLIQNEMPYGLPRSDPYYEKYEYGLKDMKDKPEFGEAGVMFDDDSVVDQTPASLNMRAFIVTPRKLQSLSPYRDANNQAIPHEILNDINYQQGTVRYPDKIVRLKRVLADEFGNIPMEVVDYNPVVPKLEHMGTWVSERMVTDDYGNVFELEDYIKYQQMATVRVKILLQYQPAMTCGDMAEWRLWIEGQPVGSRTDRWAPTQNQVFSSPGNNQELTRRQGQVYYTSKSKPFLIQQPYDVLIADHRISHRHAFVNICFGKIHLFQKRFISLCNLYEHHISAGINDYLHHGV
;
A
#
# COMPACT_ATOMS: atom_id res chain seq x y z
N MET A 1 27.80 29.12 -8.29
CA MET A 1 27.69 27.69 -7.94
C MET A 1 26.60 27.57 -6.89
N PHE A 2 25.38 27.17 -7.27
CA PHE A 2 24.29 26.94 -6.32
C PHE A 2 24.31 25.46 -5.93
N GLY A 3 24.99 25.16 -4.82
CA GLY A 3 24.89 23.84 -4.17
C GLY A 3 23.58 23.76 -3.42
N GLY A 4 22.51 23.33 -4.10
CA GLY A 4 21.28 22.93 -3.44
C GLY A 4 21.49 21.56 -2.81
N THR A 5 21.60 21.50 -1.49
CA THR A 5 21.49 20.25 -0.74
C THR A 5 20.10 19.68 -1.02
N VAL A 6 20.02 18.55 -1.72
CA VAL A 6 18.79 17.77 -1.84
C VAL A 6 18.41 17.36 -0.42
N SER A 7 17.40 18.02 0.14
CA SER A 7 16.86 17.64 1.45
C SER A 7 16.36 16.21 1.33
N GLU A 8 16.85 15.31 2.18
CA GLU A 8 16.27 13.97 2.28
C GLU A 8 14.75 14.08 2.45
N PRO A 9 13.97 13.22 1.77
CA PRO A 9 12.53 13.26 1.89
C PRO A 9 12.16 13.07 3.37
N ARG A 10 11.30 13.96 3.88
CA ARG A 10 10.83 13.99 5.28
C ARG A 10 10.17 12.67 5.72
N TYR A 11 9.86 11.79 4.77
CA TYR A 11 9.23 10.50 4.99
C TYR A 11 9.64 9.53 3.86
N LYS A 12 9.95 8.27 4.21
CA LYS A 12 10.21 7.21 3.23
C LYS A 12 9.22 6.06 3.47
N PRO A 13 8.35 5.73 2.50
CA PRO A 13 7.41 4.62 2.64
C PRO A 13 8.19 3.31 2.81
N LYS A 14 7.62 2.40 3.60
CA LYS A 14 8.00 0.98 3.54
C LYS A 14 7.59 0.42 2.18
N LEU A 15 8.42 -0.43 1.60
CA LEU A 15 8.13 -1.08 0.33
C LEU A 15 8.20 -2.57 0.53
N VAL A 16 7.17 -3.28 0.06
CA VAL A 16 7.19 -4.74 -0.02
C VAL A 16 8.32 -5.14 -0.98
N ASP A 17 9.34 -5.82 -0.46
CA ASP A 17 10.41 -6.36 -1.30
C ASP A 17 10.00 -7.70 -1.91
N HIS A 18 10.48 -7.98 -3.11
CA HIS A 18 10.21 -9.25 -3.77
C HIS A 18 11.17 -10.33 -3.28
N HIS A 19 10.62 -11.47 -2.88
CA HIS A 19 11.39 -12.68 -2.65
C HIS A 19 11.73 -13.34 -4.00
N LEU A 20 13.01 -13.38 -4.38
CA LEU A 20 13.48 -13.91 -5.67
C LEU A 20 13.26 -15.43 -5.81
N GLY A 21 13.09 -16.17 -4.72
CA GLY A 21 12.87 -17.62 -4.75
C GLY A 21 11.46 -18.06 -5.14
N GLY A 22 10.59 -17.15 -5.57
CA GLY A 22 9.15 -17.40 -5.65
C GLY A 22 8.52 -17.46 -4.25
N GLY A 23 7.19 -17.40 -4.15
CA GLY A 23 6.48 -17.50 -2.87
C GLY A 23 5.76 -16.22 -2.44
N ILE A 24 5.79 -15.95 -1.13
CA ILE A 24 5.09 -14.83 -0.48
C ILE A 24 6.12 -13.90 0.17
N SER A 25 5.88 -12.61 0.05
CA SER A 25 6.61 -11.55 0.76
C SER A 25 5.60 -10.51 1.23
N ALA A 26 5.92 -9.76 2.27
CA ALA A 26 5.01 -8.75 2.80
C ALA A 26 5.73 -7.69 3.61
N GLU A 27 5.08 -6.54 3.74
CA GLU A 27 5.47 -5.49 4.67
C GLU A 27 4.26 -4.98 5.45
N TRP A 28 4.55 -4.40 6.62
CA TRP A 28 3.54 -3.95 7.57
C TRP A 28 3.89 -2.63 8.24
N ILE A 29 2.87 -1.89 8.64
CA ILE A 29 2.97 -0.62 9.38
C ILE A 29 1.92 -0.58 10.49
N THR A 30 2.27 0.01 11.64
CA THR A 30 1.32 0.33 12.72
C THR A 30 0.91 1.79 12.65
N PHE A 31 -0.35 2.08 12.94
CA PHE A 31 -0.94 3.41 12.95
C PHE A 31 -0.82 4.03 14.34
N LYS A 32 0.21 4.88 14.49
CA LYS A 32 0.60 5.54 15.74
C LYS A 32 0.63 7.05 15.58
N SER A 33 1.55 7.74 16.24
CA SER A 33 1.68 9.19 16.23
C SER A 33 2.45 9.73 15.02
N ASN A 34 2.89 8.86 14.11
CA ASN A 34 3.66 9.23 12.92
C ASN A 34 2.80 9.05 11.66
N VAL A 35 3.08 9.85 10.64
CA VAL A 35 2.60 9.58 9.28
C VAL A 35 3.31 8.33 8.80
N GLU A 36 2.55 7.37 8.28
CA GLU A 36 3.07 6.10 7.79
C GLU A 36 2.51 5.77 6.40
N ALA A 37 3.23 4.94 5.65
CA ALA A 37 2.82 4.46 4.35
C ALA A 37 3.58 3.18 4.00
N VAL A 38 2.86 2.27 3.36
CA VAL A 38 3.39 1.04 2.79
C VAL A 38 3.00 1.00 1.32
N GLY A 39 3.97 0.68 0.47
CA GLY A 39 3.81 0.60 -0.96
C GLY A 39 4.18 -0.78 -1.50
N LEU A 40 3.58 -1.11 -2.63
CA LEU A 40 3.96 -2.25 -3.45
C LEU A 40 4.01 -1.79 -4.91
N GLU A 41 5.06 -2.20 -5.59
CA GLU A 41 5.26 -1.98 -7.02
C GLU A 41 5.65 -3.31 -7.67
N GLY A 42 5.65 -3.38 -9.00
CA GLY A 42 6.20 -4.55 -9.66
C GLY A 42 5.29 -5.79 -9.67
N LEU A 43 3.96 -5.62 -9.76
CA LEU A 43 3.05 -6.77 -9.91
C LEU A 43 2.99 -7.22 -11.39
N TYR A 44 3.67 -8.32 -11.70
CA TYR A 44 3.92 -8.83 -13.07
C TYR A 44 2.87 -9.85 -13.56
N GLY A 45 1.74 -9.97 -12.89
CA GLY A 45 0.89 -11.18 -12.91
C GLY A 45 0.71 -11.79 -11.51
N CYS A 46 1.45 -11.27 -10.54
CA CYS A 46 1.35 -11.61 -9.12
C CYS A 46 0.03 -11.10 -8.51
N THR A 47 -0.37 -11.67 -7.37
CA THR A 47 -1.52 -11.21 -6.59
C THR A 47 -1.03 -10.59 -5.29
N SER A 48 -1.71 -9.56 -4.80
CA SER A 48 -1.44 -8.93 -3.51
C SER A 48 -2.68 -8.97 -2.63
N ILE A 49 -2.49 -9.24 -1.35
CA ILE A 49 -3.50 -9.03 -0.32
C ILE A 49 -3.08 -7.82 0.50
N ILE A 50 -3.98 -6.86 0.62
CA ILE A 50 -3.83 -5.68 1.47
C ILE A 50 -4.84 -5.81 2.60
N LEU A 51 -4.34 -5.86 3.83
CA LEU A 51 -5.14 -5.82 5.04
C LEU A 51 -4.92 -4.46 5.69
N VAL A 52 -6.00 -3.83 6.15
CA VAL A 52 -5.93 -2.56 6.89
C VAL A 52 -6.99 -2.54 7.97
N SER A 53 -6.62 -2.05 9.14
CA SER A 53 -7.51 -1.78 10.28
C SER A 53 -7.24 -0.38 10.81
N ARG A 54 -7.92 0.01 11.89
CA ARG A 54 -7.59 1.25 12.61
C ARG A 54 -6.24 1.21 13.34
N ARG A 55 -5.54 0.07 13.38
CA ARG A 55 -4.25 -0.09 14.08
C ARG A 55 -3.07 -0.23 13.15
N GLY A 56 -3.28 -0.54 11.87
CA GLY A 56 -2.18 -0.75 10.96
C GLY A 56 -2.61 -1.35 9.63
N ALA A 57 -1.61 -1.68 8.84
CA ALA A 57 -1.79 -2.33 7.55
C ALA A 57 -0.69 -3.34 7.28
N TRP A 58 -1.04 -4.35 6.48
CA TRP A 58 -0.14 -5.36 5.94
C TRP A 58 -0.40 -5.51 4.45
N VAL A 59 0.65 -5.51 3.65
CA VAL A 59 0.59 -5.63 2.20
C VAL A 59 1.48 -6.78 1.78
N SER A 60 0.91 -7.77 1.11
CA SER A 60 1.68 -8.89 0.57
C SER A 60 1.90 -8.80 -0.93
N HIS A 61 2.87 -9.57 -1.38
CA HIS A 61 3.13 -9.92 -2.75
C HIS A 61 3.18 -11.45 -2.83
N ILE A 62 2.34 -12.03 -3.69
CA ILE A 62 2.23 -13.47 -3.93
C ILE A 62 2.52 -13.73 -5.39
N TRP A 63 3.57 -14.49 -5.66
CA TRP A 63 3.98 -14.83 -7.02
C TRP A 63 2.90 -15.59 -7.79
N GLN A 64 2.80 -15.35 -9.09
CA GLN A 64 1.87 -16.06 -9.98
C GLN A 64 2.11 -17.58 -10.01
N THR A 65 3.35 -18.01 -9.76
CA THR A 65 3.74 -19.42 -9.69
C THR A 65 2.93 -20.19 -8.64
N VAL A 66 2.61 -19.56 -7.51
CA VAL A 66 1.76 -20.12 -6.44
C VAL A 66 0.36 -20.48 -6.95
N PHE A 67 -0.17 -19.70 -7.88
CA PHE A 67 -1.49 -19.91 -8.46
C PHE A 67 -1.47 -20.92 -9.59
N GLU A 68 -0.40 -20.92 -10.39
CA GLU A 68 -0.21 -21.75 -11.57
C GLU A 68 0.32 -23.15 -11.25
N ASN A 69 0.85 -23.36 -10.04
CA ASN A 69 1.45 -24.61 -9.58
C ASN A 69 2.53 -25.12 -10.55
N LEU A 70 3.47 -24.24 -10.91
CA LEU A 70 4.52 -24.55 -11.90
C LEU A 70 5.51 -25.61 -11.42
N HIS A 71 5.50 -25.95 -10.13
CA HIS A 71 6.28 -27.00 -9.50
C HIS A 71 5.35 -28.13 -9.04
N PRO A 72 4.90 -29.03 -9.94
CA PRO A 72 3.89 -30.04 -9.62
C PRO A 72 4.32 -31.06 -8.55
N GLU A 73 5.62 -31.13 -8.25
CA GLU A 73 6.19 -31.91 -7.15
C GLU A 73 5.75 -31.43 -5.76
N ILE A 74 5.27 -30.19 -5.63
CA ILE A 74 4.73 -29.61 -4.40
C ILE A 74 3.37 -28.98 -4.69
N ASP A 75 2.42 -29.12 -3.77
CA ASP A 75 1.20 -28.31 -3.84
C ASP A 75 1.54 -26.90 -3.36
N GLN A 76 1.95 -26.03 -4.29
CA GLN A 76 2.40 -24.68 -3.96
C GLN A 76 1.29 -23.87 -3.27
N TRP A 77 0.03 -24.15 -3.60
CA TRP A 77 -1.08 -23.49 -2.93
C TRP A 77 -1.16 -23.91 -1.46
N GLU A 78 -1.20 -25.21 -1.19
CA GLU A 78 -1.30 -25.72 0.18
C GLU A 78 -0.11 -25.27 1.02
N THR A 79 1.12 -25.44 0.51
CA THR A 79 2.33 -25.02 1.21
C THR A 79 2.34 -23.52 1.47
N LEU A 80 2.22 -22.69 0.43
CA LEU A 80 2.47 -21.26 0.60
C LEU A 80 1.26 -20.53 1.16
N ILE A 81 0.05 -20.84 0.70
CA ILE A 81 -1.15 -20.09 1.11
C ILE A 81 -1.73 -20.63 2.41
N GLN A 82 -1.81 -21.96 2.57
CA GLN A 82 -2.46 -22.53 3.76
C GLN A 82 -1.50 -22.70 4.94
N ASN A 83 -0.24 -23.08 4.68
CA ASN A 83 0.70 -23.37 5.76
C ASN A 83 1.62 -22.19 6.08
N GLU A 84 2.17 -21.52 5.07
CA GLU A 84 3.14 -20.44 5.29
C GLU A 84 2.48 -19.06 5.44
N MET A 85 1.47 -18.69 4.65
CA MET A 85 0.86 -17.35 4.77
C MET A 85 0.35 -16.99 6.18
N PRO A 86 -0.17 -17.94 6.98
CA PRO A 86 -0.56 -17.64 8.35
C PRO A 86 0.61 -17.27 9.27
N TYR A 87 1.83 -17.73 8.98
CA TYR A 87 2.99 -17.60 9.85
C TYR A 87 4.21 -17.02 9.12
N GLY A 88 4.73 -15.92 9.62
CA GLY A 88 5.95 -15.29 9.15
C GLY A 88 7.14 -16.23 9.25
N LEU A 89 8.20 -15.87 8.53
CA LEU A 89 9.42 -16.65 8.54
C LEU A 89 10.07 -16.62 9.95
N PRO A 90 10.78 -17.68 10.35
CA PRO A 90 11.55 -17.64 11.58
C PRO A 90 12.70 -16.64 11.45
N ARG A 91 13.12 -15.99 12.54
CA ARG A 91 14.25 -15.03 12.56
C ARG A 91 15.58 -15.60 12.06
N SER A 92 15.73 -16.92 12.08
CA SER A 92 16.90 -17.61 11.53
C SER A 92 16.89 -17.72 10.00
N ASP A 93 15.75 -17.48 9.37
CA ASP A 93 15.62 -17.52 7.92
C ASP A 93 16.30 -16.28 7.29
N PRO A 94 17.14 -16.46 6.26
CA PRO A 94 17.81 -15.34 5.59
C PRO A 94 16.85 -14.33 4.95
N TYR A 95 15.58 -14.69 4.75
CA TYR A 95 14.55 -13.85 4.16
C TYR A 95 13.53 -13.35 5.19
N TYR A 96 13.78 -13.49 6.49
CA TYR A 96 12.89 -13.02 7.56
C TYR A 96 12.39 -11.58 7.34
N GLU A 97 13.29 -10.66 6.97
CA GLU A 97 12.93 -9.25 6.74
C GLU A 97 11.97 -9.04 5.56
N LYS A 98 11.82 -10.02 4.68
CA LYS A 98 10.88 -9.98 3.53
C LYS A 98 9.50 -10.53 3.86
N TYR A 99 9.37 -11.25 4.99
CA TYR A 99 8.12 -11.85 5.43
C TYR A 99 8.11 -12.04 6.95
N GLU A 100 8.20 -10.94 7.68
CA GLU A 100 8.38 -10.94 9.14
C GLU A 100 7.20 -11.56 9.88
N TYR A 101 5.97 -11.23 9.44
CA TYR A 101 4.72 -11.65 10.07
C TYR A 101 3.69 -12.11 9.03
N GLY A 102 3.07 -13.26 9.32
CA GLY A 102 1.93 -13.81 8.60
C GLY A 102 0.59 -13.35 9.18
N LEU A 103 -0.50 -13.90 8.66
CA LEU A 103 -1.86 -13.50 9.03
C LEU A 103 -2.16 -13.70 10.53
N LYS A 104 -1.81 -14.87 11.08
CA LYS A 104 -2.03 -15.19 12.50
C LYS A 104 -1.08 -14.46 13.40
N ASP A 105 0.14 -14.21 12.94
CA ASP A 105 1.11 -13.48 13.75
C ASP A 105 0.65 -12.07 14.08
N MET A 106 -0.11 -11.41 13.20
CA MET A 106 -0.62 -10.05 13.46
C MET A 106 -1.97 -10.00 14.19
N LYS A 107 -2.46 -11.16 14.59
CA LYS A 107 -3.77 -11.35 15.20
C LYS A 107 -3.66 -11.92 16.62
N ASP A 108 -2.88 -12.99 16.77
CA ASP A 108 -2.92 -13.87 17.95
C ASP A 108 -1.58 -13.91 18.70
N LYS A 109 -0.73 -12.88 18.55
CA LYS A 109 0.64 -12.87 19.10
C LYS A 109 0.99 -11.58 19.85
N PRO A 110 0.39 -11.31 21.02
CA PRO A 110 0.74 -10.14 21.82
C PRO A 110 2.23 -10.07 22.21
N GLU A 111 2.97 -11.19 22.19
CA GLU A 111 4.42 -11.22 22.37
C GLU A 111 5.19 -10.46 21.28
N PHE A 112 4.59 -10.22 20.10
CA PHE A 112 5.14 -9.37 19.04
C PHE A 112 4.76 -7.89 19.20
N GLY A 113 4.18 -7.53 20.34
CA GLY A 113 3.74 -6.17 20.65
C GLY A 113 2.57 -5.74 19.75
N GLU A 114 2.51 -4.45 19.42
CA GLU A 114 1.39 -3.90 18.65
C GLU A 114 1.25 -4.48 17.23
N ALA A 115 2.33 -5.00 16.64
CA ALA A 115 2.26 -5.69 15.36
C ALA A 115 1.45 -6.98 15.48
N GLY A 116 1.57 -7.67 16.61
CA GLY A 116 0.98 -8.98 16.83
C GLY A 116 -0.50 -9.00 17.22
N VAL A 117 -1.06 -7.81 17.43
CA VAL A 117 -2.48 -7.56 17.77
C VAL A 117 -3.09 -6.46 16.89
N MET A 118 -2.54 -6.32 15.68
CA MET A 118 -2.91 -5.26 14.74
C MET A 118 -4.30 -5.48 14.14
N PHE A 119 -4.72 -6.75 14.01
CA PHE A 119 -5.99 -7.12 13.40
C PHE A 119 -7.00 -7.73 14.36
N ASP A 120 -6.56 -8.12 15.56
CA ASP A 120 -7.41 -8.56 16.66
C ASP A 120 -6.61 -8.43 17.97
N ASP A 121 -7.30 -8.46 19.11
CA ASP A 121 -6.67 -8.65 20.41
C ASP A 121 -7.66 -9.38 21.32
N ASP A 122 -7.58 -10.72 21.32
CA ASP A 122 -8.44 -11.58 22.14
C ASP A 122 -8.32 -11.29 23.65
N SER A 123 -7.26 -10.59 24.09
CA SER A 123 -7.08 -10.21 25.49
C SER A 123 -7.90 -8.98 25.89
N VAL A 124 -8.46 -8.24 24.93
CA VAL A 124 -9.23 -7.03 25.17
C VAL A 124 -10.63 -7.14 24.58
N VAL A 125 -11.63 -6.99 25.46
CA VAL A 125 -13.05 -7.02 25.08
C VAL A 125 -13.32 -5.98 23.99
N ASP A 126 -14.08 -6.38 22.97
CA ASP A 126 -14.51 -5.56 21.84
C ASP A 126 -13.41 -5.10 20.86
N GLN A 127 -12.27 -5.80 20.78
CA GLN A 127 -11.18 -5.50 19.83
C GLN A 127 -11.06 -6.47 18.66
N THR A 128 -12.22 -6.89 18.13
CA THR A 128 -12.33 -7.80 16.98
C THR A 128 -11.97 -7.13 15.64
N PRO A 129 -11.70 -7.89 14.56
CA PRO A 129 -11.50 -7.35 13.21
C PRO A 129 -12.62 -6.39 12.78
N ALA A 130 -13.86 -6.70 13.13
CA ALA A 130 -15.02 -5.87 12.81
C ALA A 130 -15.03 -4.53 13.57
N SER A 131 -14.72 -4.53 14.87
CA SER A 131 -14.70 -3.28 15.67
C SER A 131 -13.51 -2.38 15.30
N LEU A 132 -12.42 -2.98 14.82
CA LEU A 132 -11.26 -2.30 14.24
C LEU A 132 -11.49 -1.80 12.81
N ASN A 133 -12.71 -1.97 12.27
CA ASN A 133 -13.08 -1.65 10.89
C ASN A 133 -12.09 -2.23 9.87
N MET A 134 -11.67 -3.47 10.10
CA MET A 134 -10.72 -4.16 9.24
C MET A 134 -11.32 -4.38 7.85
N ARG A 135 -10.50 -4.19 6.83
CA ARG A 135 -10.86 -4.41 5.42
C ARG A 135 -9.74 -5.14 4.70
N ALA A 136 -10.15 -5.94 3.71
CA ALA A 136 -9.21 -6.61 2.82
C ALA A 136 -9.41 -6.17 1.37
N PHE A 137 -8.30 -6.04 0.65
CA PHE A 137 -8.29 -5.83 -0.80
C PHE A 137 -7.42 -6.90 -1.44
N ILE A 138 -7.95 -7.59 -2.44
CA ILE A 138 -7.21 -8.57 -3.22
C ILE A 138 -6.93 -7.96 -4.59
N VAL A 139 -5.70 -7.52 -4.81
CA VAL A 139 -5.26 -6.93 -6.09
C VAL A 139 -4.69 -8.03 -6.97
N THR A 140 -5.32 -8.30 -8.11
CA THR A 140 -5.05 -9.53 -8.89
C THR A 140 -5.07 -9.24 -10.40
N PRO A 141 -4.28 -9.96 -11.23
CA PRO A 141 -4.27 -9.69 -12.66
C PRO A 141 -5.61 -10.06 -13.32
N ARG A 142 -5.93 -9.31 -14.38
CA ARG A 142 -6.97 -9.67 -15.35
C ARG A 142 -6.60 -10.93 -16.12
N LYS A 143 -7.60 -11.52 -16.80
CA LYS A 143 -7.36 -12.72 -17.62
C LYS A 143 -6.28 -12.44 -18.65
N LEU A 144 -5.17 -13.17 -18.54
CA LEU A 144 -4.16 -13.20 -19.58
C LEU A 144 -4.75 -13.99 -20.75
N GLN A 145 -4.80 -13.41 -21.94
CA GLN A 145 -4.91 -14.24 -23.14
C GLN A 145 -3.54 -14.89 -23.39
N SER A 146 -3.55 -16.14 -23.85
CA SER A 146 -2.37 -17.00 -24.03
C SER A 146 -1.23 -16.32 -24.82
N LEU A 147 0.01 -16.78 -24.62
CA LEU A 147 1.25 -16.38 -25.32
C LEU A 147 1.28 -16.71 -26.84
N SER A 148 0.25 -17.37 -27.37
CA SER A 148 0.02 -17.44 -28.82
C SER A 148 -0.28 -16.05 -29.39
N PRO A 149 -0.10 -15.78 -30.71
CA PRO A 149 -0.53 -14.52 -31.32
C PRO A 149 -1.96 -14.22 -30.85
N TYR A 150 -2.09 -13.15 -30.07
CA TYR A 150 -3.33 -12.81 -29.39
C TYR A 150 -4.39 -12.64 -30.45
N ARG A 151 -5.41 -13.48 -30.40
CA ARG A 151 -6.47 -13.48 -31.39
C ARG A 151 -7.80 -13.13 -30.74
N ASP A 152 -8.55 -12.26 -31.39
CA ASP A 152 -9.91 -11.97 -30.99
C ASP A 152 -10.85 -13.17 -31.28
N ALA A 153 -12.13 -13.02 -30.95
CA ALA A 153 -13.14 -14.06 -31.22
C ALA A 153 -13.28 -14.43 -32.70
N ASN A 154 -12.78 -13.58 -33.61
CA ASN A 154 -12.79 -13.78 -35.06
C ASN A 154 -11.44 -14.30 -35.60
N ASN A 155 -10.55 -14.74 -34.70
CA ASN A 155 -9.22 -15.23 -35.04
C ASN A 155 -8.27 -14.16 -35.63
N GLN A 156 -8.55 -12.86 -35.43
CA GLN A 156 -7.69 -11.75 -35.88
C GLN A 156 -6.66 -11.36 -34.84
N ALA A 157 -5.43 -11.04 -35.27
CA ALA A 157 -4.38 -10.61 -34.36
C ALA A 157 -4.76 -9.29 -33.66
N ILE A 158 -4.73 -9.28 -32.33
CA ILE A 158 -4.96 -8.10 -31.51
C ILE A 158 -3.64 -7.32 -31.45
N PRO A 159 -3.63 -6.03 -31.82
CA PRO A 159 -2.46 -5.16 -31.67
C PRO A 159 -1.96 -5.13 -30.23
N HIS A 160 -0.65 -5.09 -30.08
CA HIS A 160 0.00 -5.12 -28.77
C HIS A 160 -0.40 -3.92 -27.89
N GLU A 161 -0.61 -2.76 -28.50
CA GLU A 161 -1.04 -1.54 -27.83
C GLU A 161 -2.41 -1.71 -27.16
N ILE A 162 -3.30 -2.49 -27.77
CA ILE A 162 -4.62 -2.79 -27.20
C ILE A 162 -4.46 -3.73 -26.01
N LEU A 163 -3.64 -4.77 -26.11
CA LEU A 163 -3.38 -5.71 -25.01
C LEU A 163 -2.76 -5.01 -23.80
N ASN A 164 -1.91 -4.03 -24.07
CA ASN A 164 -1.22 -3.23 -23.07
C ASN A 164 -2.00 -2.00 -22.61
N ASP A 165 -3.23 -1.77 -23.09
CA ASP A 165 -4.07 -0.68 -22.58
C ASP A 165 -4.50 -0.96 -21.12
N ILE A 166 -4.44 0.05 -20.25
CA ILE A 166 -4.78 -0.10 -18.82
C ILE A 166 -6.24 -0.51 -18.58
N ASN A 167 -7.13 -0.37 -19.55
CA ASN A 167 -8.55 -0.74 -19.47
C ASN A 167 -8.87 -2.06 -20.18
N TYR A 168 -7.88 -2.68 -20.85
CA TYR A 168 -8.09 -3.95 -21.53
C TYR A 168 -8.57 -5.03 -20.56
N GLN A 169 -9.72 -5.65 -20.87
CA GLN A 169 -10.41 -6.66 -20.05
C GLN A 169 -10.70 -6.24 -18.59
N GLN A 170 -10.94 -4.96 -18.34
CA GLN A 170 -11.36 -4.47 -17.03
C GLN A 170 -12.56 -5.26 -16.47
N GLY A 171 -12.50 -5.58 -15.18
CA GLY A 171 -13.53 -6.38 -14.49
C GLY A 171 -13.37 -7.90 -14.66
N THR A 172 -12.33 -8.36 -15.35
CA THR A 172 -11.98 -9.79 -15.41
C THR A 172 -10.91 -10.14 -14.38
N VAL A 173 -10.82 -11.42 -14.02
CA VAL A 173 -9.84 -11.95 -13.06
C VAL A 173 -9.21 -13.20 -13.65
N ARG A 174 -7.88 -13.31 -13.59
CA ARG A 174 -7.10 -14.44 -14.15
C ARG A 174 -7.39 -15.76 -13.43
N TYR A 175 -7.45 -15.73 -12.10
CA TYR A 175 -7.55 -16.94 -11.27
C TYR A 175 -8.82 -16.96 -10.40
N PRO A 176 -10.03 -16.93 -10.99
CA PRO A 176 -11.28 -16.72 -10.24
C PRO A 176 -11.46 -17.71 -9.09
N ASP A 177 -11.22 -19.00 -9.31
CA ASP A 177 -11.38 -20.03 -8.28
C ASP A 177 -10.38 -19.86 -7.12
N LYS A 178 -9.14 -19.47 -7.44
CA LYS A 178 -8.11 -19.20 -6.45
C LYS A 178 -8.42 -17.95 -5.64
N ILE A 179 -8.99 -16.91 -6.26
CA ILE A 179 -9.46 -15.72 -5.54
C ILE A 179 -10.61 -16.05 -4.60
N VAL A 180 -11.54 -16.94 -5.00
CA VAL A 180 -12.57 -17.44 -4.08
C VAL A 180 -11.93 -18.21 -2.91
N ARG A 181 -10.92 -19.05 -3.15
CA ARG A 181 -10.19 -19.73 -2.08
C ARG A 181 -9.46 -18.75 -1.15
N LEU A 182 -8.80 -17.72 -1.68
CA LEU A 182 -8.16 -16.66 -0.86
C LEU A 182 -9.17 -15.96 0.04
N LYS A 183 -10.36 -15.62 -0.48
CA LYS A 183 -11.41 -15.02 0.34
C LYS A 183 -11.83 -15.91 1.51
N ARG A 184 -11.87 -17.23 1.31
CA ARG A 184 -12.16 -18.18 2.38
C ARG A 184 -11.05 -18.20 3.42
N VAL A 185 -9.78 -18.29 3.01
CA VAL A 185 -8.64 -18.20 3.94
C VAL A 185 -8.73 -16.94 4.80
N LEU A 186 -8.98 -15.77 4.19
CA LEU A 186 -9.12 -14.52 4.93
C LEU A 186 -10.35 -14.50 5.86
N ALA A 187 -11.46 -15.13 5.44
CA ALA A 187 -12.68 -15.19 6.23
C ALA A 187 -12.56 -16.18 7.40
N ASP A 188 -11.81 -17.27 7.22
CA ASP A 188 -11.52 -18.25 8.26
C ASP A 188 -10.63 -17.62 9.35
N GLU A 189 -9.69 -16.76 8.97
CA GLU A 189 -8.79 -16.07 9.90
C GLU A 189 -9.42 -14.85 10.58
N PHE A 190 -10.10 -13.97 9.83
CA PHE A 190 -10.57 -12.66 10.32
C PHE A 190 -12.09 -12.55 10.42
N GLY A 191 -12.84 -13.61 10.10
CA GLY A 191 -14.29 -13.58 10.08
C GLY A 191 -14.86 -12.74 8.94
N ASN A 192 -16.07 -12.22 9.15
CA ASN A 192 -16.79 -11.47 8.12
C ASN A 192 -16.34 -10.01 8.04
N ILE A 193 -15.19 -9.78 7.39
CA ILE A 193 -14.69 -8.43 7.06
C ILE A 193 -15.07 -8.03 5.62
N PRO A 194 -15.25 -6.74 5.31
CA PRO A 194 -15.41 -6.29 3.93
C PRO A 194 -14.19 -6.62 3.07
N MET A 195 -14.41 -7.33 1.96
CA MET A 195 -13.37 -7.71 1.00
C MET A 195 -13.68 -7.19 -0.40
N GLU A 196 -12.73 -6.47 -0.98
CA GLU A 196 -12.80 -5.99 -2.37
C GLU A 196 -11.80 -6.75 -3.25
N VAL A 197 -12.18 -7.13 -4.47
CA VAL A 197 -11.24 -7.63 -5.48
C VAL A 197 -11.01 -6.51 -6.47
N VAL A 198 -9.75 -6.16 -6.69
CA VAL A 198 -9.33 -5.10 -7.60
C VAL A 198 -8.50 -5.73 -8.72
N ASP A 199 -9.02 -5.69 -9.94
CA ASP A 199 -8.31 -6.20 -11.10
C ASP A 199 -7.32 -5.16 -11.66
N TYR A 200 -6.19 -5.64 -12.18
CA TYR A 200 -5.22 -4.82 -12.90
C TYR A 200 -4.79 -5.48 -14.21
N ASN A 201 -4.37 -4.67 -15.20
CA ASN A 201 -3.79 -5.20 -16.43
C ASN A 201 -2.27 -5.39 -16.26
N PRO A 202 -1.73 -6.64 -16.22
CA PRO A 202 -0.29 -6.85 -16.20
C PRO A 202 0.37 -6.34 -17.49
N VAL A 203 1.70 -6.16 -17.46
CA VAL A 203 2.45 -5.90 -18.70
C VAL A 203 2.49 -7.18 -19.52
N VAL A 204 2.08 -7.07 -20.78
CA VAL A 204 2.22 -8.13 -21.76
C VAL A 204 3.49 -7.83 -22.58
N PRO A 205 4.48 -8.74 -22.66
CA PRO A 205 5.60 -8.61 -23.57
C PRO A 205 5.15 -8.67 -25.05
N LYS A 206 5.88 -8.01 -25.95
CA LYS A 206 5.60 -8.16 -27.39
C LYS A 206 6.00 -9.55 -27.85
N LEU A 207 5.20 -10.15 -28.73
CA LEU A 207 5.52 -11.47 -29.30
C LEU A 207 6.86 -11.45 -30.06
N GLU A 208 7.19 -10.36 -30.75
CA GLU A 208 8.47 -10.18 -31.45
C GLU A 208 9.68 -10.21 -30.50
N HIS A 209 9.50 -9.74 -29.25
CA HIS A 209 10.53 -9.79 -28.22
C HIS A 209 10.72 -11.20 -27.64
N MET A 210 9.74 -12.10 -27.86
CA MET A 210 9.75 -13.47 -27.34
C MET A 210 10.40 -14.49 -28.30
N GLY A 211 10.96 -14.07 -29.44
CA GLY A 211 11.56 -14.99 -30.43
C GLY A 211 12.64 -15.93 -29.88
N THR A 212 13.42 -15.48 -28.89
CA THR A 212 14.45 -16.27 -28.17
C THR A 212 13.93 -17.02 -26.93
N TRP A 213 12.69 -16.77 -26.51
CA TRP A 213 12.10 -17.32 -25.29
C TRP A 213 12.00 -18.85 -25.32
N VAL A 214 11.79 -19.42 -26.51
CA VAL A 214 11.48 -20.84 -26.73
C VAL A 214 12.62 -21.79 -26.32
N SER A 215 13.83 -21.28 -26.08
CA SER A 215 14.97 -22.10 -25.62
C SER A 215 15.61 -21.64 -24.30
N GLU A 216 15.63 -20.34 -24.00
CA GLU A 216 16.45 -19.80 -22.89
C GLU A 216 15.69 -18.90 -21.90
N ARG A 217 14.37 -18.73 -22.05
CA ARG A 217 13.56 -17.75 -21.25
C ARG A 217 14.02 -16.29 -21.38
N MET A 218 14.83 -15.99 -22.40
CA MET A 218 15.34 -14.64 -22.67
C MET A 218 14.41 -13.86 -23.61
N VAL A 219 14.22 -12.59 -23.30
CA VAL A 219 13.43 -11.62 -24.06
C VAL A 219 14.38 -10.53 -24.59
N THR A 220 14.24 -10.19 -25.86
CA THR A 220 15.03 -9.12 -26.50
C THR A 220 14.14 -7.92 -26.78
N ASP A 221 14.46 -6.75 -26.25
CA ASP A 221 13.67 -5.54 -26.49
C ASP A 221 13.89 -4.92 -27.89
N ASP A 222 13.17 -3.84 -28.19
CA ASP A 222 13.27 -3.09 -29.46
C ASP A 222 14.69 -2.53 -29.74
N TYR A 223 15.54 -2.44 -28.71
CA TYR A 223 16.92 -1.91 -28.79
C TYR A 223 17.98 -3.02 -28.85
N GLY A 224 17.57 -4.30 -28.85
CA GLY A 224 18.47 -5.43 -28.85
C GLY A 224 19.05 -5.79 -27.48
N ASN A 225 18.53 -5.21 -26.39
CA ASN A 225 18.92 -5.60 -25.03
C ASN A 225 18.26 -6.93 -24.68
N VAL A 226 19.06 -7.86 -24.13
CA VAL A 226 18.60 -9.19 -23.75
C VAL A 226 18.39 -9.23 -22.24
N PHE A 227 17.22 -9.70 -21.82
CA PHE A 227 16.81 -9.81 -20.43
C PHE A 227 16.26 -11.21 -20.16
N GLU A 228 16.35 -11.68 -18.92
CA GLU A 228 15.41 -12.71 -18.48
C GLU A 228 13.99 -12.13 -18.50
N LEU A 229 12.96 -12.95 -18.76
CA LEU A 229 11.57 -12.47 -18.85
C LEU A 229 11.14 -11.63 -17.64
N GLU A 230 11.52 -12.04 -16.43
CA GLU A 230 11.17 -11.31 -15.20
C GLU A 230 11.83 -9.92 -15.16
N ASP A 231 13.12 -9.85 -15.52
CA ASP A 231 13.85 -8.59 -15.60
C ASP A 231 13.32 -7.70 -16.73
N TYR A 232 12.92 -8.28 -17.86
CA TYR A 232 12.25 -7.55 -18.94
C TYR A 232 10.96 -6.90 -18.45
N ILE A 233 10.07 -7.68 -17.82
CA ILE A 233 8.79 -7.15 -17.35
C ILE A 233 9.04 -6.09 -16.26
N LYS A 234 9.98 -6.33 -15.34
CA LYS A 234 10.40 -5.37 -14.32
C LYS A 234 10.89 -4.07 -14.96
N TYR A 235 11.76 -4.15 -15.94
CA TYR A 235 12.27 -3.00 -16.70
C TYR A 235 11.15 -2.23 -17.39
N GLN A 236 10.22 -2.92 -18.06
CA GLN A 236 9.06 -2.30 -18.71
C GLN A 236 8.11 -1.63 -17.70
N GLN A 237 8.00 -2.17 -16.48
CA GLN A 237 7.20 -1.57 -15.42
C GLN A 237 7.84 -0.31 -14.81
N MET A 238 9.17 -0.18 -14.84
CA MET A 238 9.86 1.00 -14.31
C MET A 238 9.42 2.31 -14.99
N ALA A 239 9.16 2.26 -16.30
CA ALA A 239 8.77 3.44 -17.09
C ALA A 239 7.25 3.60 -17.23
N THR A 240 6.44 2.70 -16.65
CA THR A 240 4.99 2.70 -16.87
C THR A 240 4.19 2.89 -15.57
N VAL A 241 2.99 3.42 -15.73
CA VAL A 241 1.99 3.57 -14.67
C VAL A 241 1.20 2.27 -14.51
N ARG A 242 1.87 1.18 -14.11
CA ARG A 242 1.19 -0.09 -13.85
C ARG A 242 1.44 -0.67 -12.46
N VAL A 243 0.32 -0.91 -11.78
CA VAL A 243 0.14 -1.67 -10.54
C VAL A 243 0.97 -1.20 -9.35
N LYS A 244 1.05 0.12 -9.19
CA LYS A 244 1.53 0.72 -7.95
C LYS A 244 0.40 0.78 -6.93
N ILE A 245 0.69 0.31 -5.74
CA ILE A 245 -0.18 0.37 -4.57
C ILE A 245 0.50 1.28 -3.55
N LEU A 246 -0.28 2.17 -2.94
CA LEU A 246 0.16 3.00 -1.84
C LEU A 246 -0.94 3.12 -0.80
N LEU A 247 -0.72 2.54 0.37
CA LEU A 247 -1.52 2.82 1.54
C LEU A 247 -0.83 3.90 2.35
N GLN A 248 -1.57 4.95 2.72
CA GLN A 248 -1.07 6.05 3.54
C GLN A 248 -1.94 6.19 4.78
N TYR A 249 -1.29 6.38 5.92
CA TYR A 249 -1.87 6.69 7.20
C TYR A 249 -1.44 8.08 7.65
N GLN A 250 -2.40 8.83 8.17
CA GLN A 250 -2.20 10.12 8.78
C GLN A 250 -2.80 10.10 10.20
N PRO A 251 -1.99 10.35 11.25
CA PRO A 251 -2.51 10.53 12.59
C PRO A 251 -3.32 11.82 12.71
N ALA A 252 -4.17 11.87 13.73
CA ALA A 252 -4.91 13.08 14.05
C ALA A 252 -3.94 14.19 14.48
N MET A 253 -4.18 15.44 14.09
CA MET A 253 -3.32 16.56 14.53
C MET A 253 -3.51 16.89 16.01
N THR A 254 -4.74 16.71 16.51
CA THR A 254 -5.14 16.88 17.91
C THR A 254 -6.17 15.82 18.28
N CYS A 255 -6.53 15.71 19.57
CA CYS A 255 -7.58 14.78 20.02
C CYS A 255 -8.99 15.09 19.46
N GLY A 256 -9.21 16.32 18.96
CA GLY A 256 -10.47 16.70 18.32
C GLY A 256 -10.48 16.47 16.80
N ASP A 257 -9.34 16.14 16.21
CA ASP A 257 -9.21 15.77 14.80
C ASP A 257 -9.35 14.25 14.62
N MET A 258 -9.47 13.80 13.38
CA MET A 258 -9.60 12.38 13.04
C MET A 258 -8.27 11.81 12.57
N ALA A 259 -7.97 10.58 12.98
CA ALA A 259 -6.97 9.75 12.32
C ALA A 259 -7.57 9.17 11.04
N GLU A 260 -6.76 8.96 10.00
CA GLU A 260 -7.26 8.50 8.72
C GLU A 260 -6.25 7.67 7.93
N TRP A 261 -6.77 6.78 7.09
CA TRP A 261 -5.98 6.13 6.05
C TRP A 261 -6.68 6.22 4.70
N ARG A 262 -5.87 6.12 3.64
CA ARG A 262 -6.35 5.97 2.26
C ARG A 262 -5.50 4.96 1.52
N LEU A 263 -6.15 4.18 0.67
CA LEU A 263 -5.51 3.23 -0.23
C LEU A 263 -5.66 3.72 -1.67
N TRP A 264 -4.51 4.01 -2.28
CA TRP A 264 -4.40 4.31 -3.69
C TRP A 264 -3.92 3.07 -4.44
N ILE A 265 -4.61 2.75 -5.53
CA ILE A 265 -4.24 1.70 -6.47
C ILE A 265 -4.23 2.36 -7.83
N GLU A 266 -3.13 2.23 -8.56
CA GLU A 266 -2.93 2.89 -9.84
C GLU A 266 -4.03 2.53 -10.85
N GLY A 267 -4.47 3.53 -11.63
CA GLY A 267 -5.57 3.37 -12.59
C GLY A 267 -6.96 3.24 -11.98
N GLN A 268 -7.08 3.28 -10.65
CA GLN A 268 -8.36 3.15 -9.95
C GLN A 268 -8.68 4.43 -9.16
N PRO A 269 -9.95 4.89 -9.14
CA PRO A 269 -10.35 5.94 -8.22
C PRO A 269 -10.20 5.45 -6.78
N VAL A 270 -9.78 6.32 -5.86
CA VAL A 270 -9.68 5.99 -4.42
C VAL A 270 -11.05 5.55 -3.87
N GLY A 271 -12.12 6.23 -4.27
CA GLY A 271 -13.50 5.83 -3.96
C GLY A 271 -13.72 5.62 -2.46
N SER A 272 -14.24 4.46 -2.10
CA SER A 272 -14.50 4.07 -0.71
C SER A 272 -13.27 3.51 0.02
N ARG A 273 -12.09 3.46 -0.60
CA ARG A 273 -10.87 2.86 -0.01
C ARG A 273 -10.16 3.84 0.95
N THR A 274 -10.92 4.34 1.91
CA THR A 274 -10.47 5.26 2.96
C THR A 274 -11.21 4.93 4.26
N ASP A 275 -10.64 5.29 5.40
CA ASP A 275 -11.37 5.35 6.68
C ASP A 275 -10.91 6.54 7.52
N ARG A 276 -11.77 6.99 8.43
CA ARG A 276 -11.49 8.07 9.39
C ARG A 276 -12.14 7.75 10.74
N TRP A 277 -11.42 7.91 11.83
CA TRP A 277 -11.92 7.61 13.17
C TRP A 277 -11.37 8.56 14.23
N ALA A 278 -12.03 8.60 15.39
CA ALA A 278 -11.51 9.34 16.54
C ALA A 278 -10.22 8.67 17.04
N PRO A 279 -9.11 9.40 17.19
CA PRO A 279 -7.82 8.83 17.50
C PRO A 279 -7.78 8.30 18.94
N THR A 280 -7.04 7.22 19.15
CA THR A 280 -6.51 6.88 20.48
C THR A 280 -5.38 7.84 20.85
N GLN A 281 -4.95 7.85 22.13
CA GLN A 281 -3.87 8.74 22.58
C GLN A 281 -2.57 8.57 21.78
N ASN A 282 -2.23 7.34 21.38
CA ASN A 282 -1.05 7.04 20.58
C ASN A 282 -1.23 7.33 19.08
N GLN A 283 -2.40 7.83 18.63
CA GLN A 283 -2.71 8.18 17.23
C GLN A 283 -2.82 9.70 17.01
N VAL A 284 -2.37 10.49 17.97
CA VAL A 284 -2.23 11.94 17.84
C VAL A 284 -0.79 12.26 17.43
N PHE A 285 -0.66 13.09 16.40
CA PHE A 285 0.61 13.42 15.78
C PHE A 285 1.59 13.98 16.81
N SER A 286 2.72 13.31 16.96
CA SER A 286 3.81 13.74 17.82
C SER A 286 4.96 14.15 16.92
N SER A 287 5.22 15.46 16.81
CA SER A 287 6.33 15.94 16.00
C SER A 287 7.64 15.31 16.48
N PRO A 288 8.45 14.71 15.60
CA PRO A 288 9.80 14.28 15.96
C PRO A 288 10.62 15.54 16.29
N GLY A 289 10.84 15.79 17.58
CA GLY A 289 11.68 16.88 18.08
C GLY A 289 10.98 18.22 18.28
N ASN A 290 10.58 18.50 19.53
CA ASN A 290 10.57 19.84 20.13
C ASN A 290 10.69 19.71 21.66
N ASN A 291 11.81 19.14 22.12
CA ASN A 291 12.42 19.52 23.41
C ASN A 291 13.37 20.71 23.22
N GLN A 292 13.03 21.63 22.30
CA GLN A 292 13.54 22.99 22.31
C GLN A 292 12.33 23.88 22.55
N GLU A 293 12.42 24.68 23.61
CA GLU A 293 11.48 25.72 23.97
C GLU A 293 10.91 26.41 22.72
N LEU A 294 9.59 26.34 22.56
CA LEU A 294 8.87 27.15 21.60
C LEU A 294 9.00 28.62 22.03
N THR A 295 10.11 29.27 21.68
CA THR A 295 10.15 30.73 21.61
C THR A 295 9.13 31.18 20.58
N ARG A 296 8.00 31.62 21.10
CA ARG A 296 6.94 32.41 20.47
C ARG A 296 7.55 33.40 19.47
N ARG A 297 7.45 33.12 18.16
CA ARG A 297 7.74 34.13 17.13
C ARG A 297 6.64 35.20 17.20
N GLN A 298 6.88 36.24 18.00
CA GLN A 298 6.18 37.52 17.83
C GLN A 298 6.44 38.02 16.40
N GLY A 299 5.38 38.48 15.75
CA GLY A 299 5.43 38.97 14.39
C GLY A 299 6.39 40.14 14.24
N GLN A 300 7.33 40.02 13.29
CA GLN A 300 7.91 41.18 12.65
C GLN A 300 7.11 41.49 11.39
N VAL A 301 6.36 42.58 11.51
CA VAL A 301 5.80 43.35 10.40
C VAL A 301 6.96 43.82 9.53
N TYR A 302 7.01 43.38 8.27
CA TYR A 302 7.88 44.00 7.27
C TYR A 302 7.06 44.94 6.38
N TYR A 303 7.50 46.20 6.37
CA TYR A 303 7.01 47.28 5.54
C TYR A 303 7.18 46.95 4.05
N THR A 304 6.20 47.40 3.27
CA THR A 304 6.16 47.36 1.82
C THR A 304 7.20 48.28 1.18
N SER A 305 7.84 47.82 0.10
CA SER A 305 8.25 48.72 -0.97
C SER A 305 8.09 48.05 -2.34
N LYS A 306 7.62 48.84 -3.30
CA LYS A 306 7.18 48.50 -4.65
C LYS A 306 8.37 48.30 -5.59
N SER A 307 8.30 47.35 -6.53
CA SER A 307 8.38 47.63 -7.98
C SER A 307 8.36 46.36 -8.88
N LYS A 308 7.27 46.27 -9.67
CA LYS A 308 7.07 45.82 -11.07
C LYS A 308 7.46 44.41 -11.57
N PRO A 309 6.68 43.88 -12.56
CA PRO A 309 6.70 42.48 -12.99
C PRO A 309 7.51 42.25 -14.29
N PHE A 310 7.97 41.03 -14.55
CA PHE A 310 8.36 40.60 -15.89
C PHE A 310 7.97 39.15 -16.19
N LEU A 311 7.49 38.96 -17.42
CA LEU A 311 6.90 37.75 -18.00
C LEU A 311 7.96 36.69 -18.39
N ILE A 312 7.54 35.42 -18.21
CA ILE A 312 7.68 34.21 -19.06
C ILE A 312 8.77 34.20 -20.14
N GLN A 313 9.66 33.19 -20.07
CA GLN A 313 10.04 32.38 -21.25
C GLN A 313 10.72 31.07 -20.80
N GLN A 314 10.19 29.93 -21.25
CA GLN A 314 10.95 28.69 -21.36
C GLN A 314 11.93 28.79 -22.54
N PRO A 315 13.01 28.00 -22.53
CA PRO A 315 13.09 27.00 -23.59
C PRO A 315 13.56 25.63 -23.11
N TYR A 316 13.12 24.64 -23.88
CA TYR A 316 13.66 23.28 -23.95
C TYR A 316 15.15 23.30 -24.32
N ASP A 317 15.94 22.39 -23.75
CA ASP A 317 16.95 21.65 -24.50
C ASP A 317 17.35 20.35 -23.80
N VAL A 318 17.59 19.36 -24.66
CA VAL A 318 17.87 17.94 -24.44
C VAL A 318 19.34 17.74 -24.02
N LEU A 319 19.61 16.93 -23.00
CA LEU A 319 20.89 16.24 -22.84
C LEU A 319 20.70 14.82 -22.31
N ILE A 320 21.29 13.89 -23.05
CA ILE A 320 21.46 12.44 -22.81
C ILE A 320 22.72 12.23 -21.94
N ALA A 321 22.75 11.10 -21.20
CA ALA A 321 23.76 10.58 -20.27
C ALA A 321 23.70 11.16 -18.84
N ASP A 322 23.77 10.37 -17.76
CA ASP A 322 24.60 9.20 -17.52
C ASP A 322 23.91 8.24 -16.51
N HIS A 323 24.26 6.97 -16.60
CA HIS A 323 23.85 5.88 -15.74
C HIS A 323 24.18 6.15 -14.25
N ARG A 324 23.35 5.58 -13.37
CA ARG A 324 23.47 5.50 -11.89
C ARG A 324 23.04 6.73 -11.11
N ILE A 325 21.74 7.01 -11.05
CA ILE A 325 21.16 7.90 -10.01
C ILE A 325 19.89 7.29 -9.40
N SER A 326 20.09 6.68 -8.22
CA SER A 326 19.20 6.64 -7.04
C SER A 326 17.68 6.46 -7.23
N HIS A 327 17.26 5.19 -7.16
CA HIS A 327 15.90 4.60 -7.11
C HIS A 327 14.93 5.07 -6.00
N ARG A 328 15.02 6.29 -5.47
CA ARG A 328 14.17 6.74 -4.33
C ARG A 328 13.39 8.04 -4.55
N HIS A 329 13.65 8.79 -5.63
CA HIS A 329 13.20 10.19 -5.73
C HIS A 329 11.94 10.44 -6.58
N ALA A 330 11.54 9.53 -7.47
CA ALA A 330 10.42 9.77 -8.38
C ALA A 330 9.03 9.62 -7.71
N PHE A 331 8.92 8.84 -6.63
CA PHE A 331 7.65 8.49 -5.99
C PHE A 331 7.00 9.67 -5.23
N VAL A 332 7.80 10.61 -4.74
CA VAL A 332 7.33 11.64 -3.79
C VAL A 332 6.68 12.85 -4.47
N ASN A 333 7.02 13.18 -5.72
CA ASN A 333 6.59 14.47 -6.29
C ASN A 333 5.18 14.49 -6.88
N ILE A 334 4.59 13.34 -7.21
CA ILE A 334 3.28 13.30 -7.90
C ILE A 334 2.10 13.38 -6.91
N CYS A 335 2.27 12.99 -5.64
CA CYS A 335 1.16 12.88 -4.68
C CYS A 335 0.96 14.10 -3.74
N PHE A 336 1.95 14.98 -3.58
CA PHE A 336 1.92 16.02 -2.54
C PHE A 336 1.43 17.41 -2.98
N GLY A 337 1.21 17.64 -4.28
CA GLY A 337 0.81 18.95 -4.83
C GLY A 337 -0.56 19.48 -4.40
N LYS A 338 -1.40 18.69 -3.69
CA LYS A 338 -2.77 19.07 -3.29
C LYS A 338 -2.98 19.39 -1.80
N ILE A 339 -1.95 19.29 -0.95
CA ILE A 339 -2.11 19.46 0.52
C ILE A 339 -2.10 20.94 0.98
N HIS A 340 -1.67 21.89 0.13
CA HIS A 340 -1.46 23.29 0.55
C HIS A 340 -2.71 24.16 0.76
N LEU A 341 -3.93 23.64 0.59
CA LEU A 341 -5.16 24.47 0.57
C LEU A 341 -6.06 24.38 1.81
N PHE A 342 -5.71 23.61 2.84
CA PHE A 342 -6.60 23.39 4.01
C PHE A 342 -6.08 23.90 5.36
N GLN A 343 -5.06 24.77 5.37
CA GLN A 343 -4.60 25.42 6.61
C GLN A 343 -5.19 26.83 6.74
N LYS A 344 -6.38 26.95 7.34
CA LYS A 344 -6.79 28.16 8.08
C LYS A 344 -8.08 27.96 8.88
N ARG A 345 -8.00 28.36 10.17
CA ARG A 345 -9.04 28.49 11.23
C ARG A 345 -9.19 27.24 12.12
N PHE A 346 -9.32 27.30 13.45
CA PHE A 346 -9.09 28.30 14.51
C PHE A 346 -9.05 27.51 15.85
N ILE A 347 -8.57 28.12 16.93
CA ILE A 347 -8.06 27.53 18.19
C ILE A 347 -9.12 27.38 19.31
N SER A 348 -8.89 26.39 20.21
CA SER A 348 -9.29 26.26 21.63
C SER A 348 -10.73 25.89 21.98
N LEU A 349 -11.06 25.03 22.96
CA LEU A 349 -10.40 24.56 24.20
C LEU A 349 -10.87 23.14 24.55
N CYS A 350 -9.98 22.29 25.07
CA CYS A 350 -10.34 21.14 25.90
C CYS A 350 -9.67 21.31 27.27
N ASN A 351 -10.48 21.27 28.33
CA ASN A 351 -10.11 20.74 29.63
C ASN A 351 -11.37 20.33 30.40
N LEU A 352 -11.22 19.24 31.16
CA LEU A 352 -12.15 18.59 32.10
C LEU A 352 -13.17 17.63 31.48
N TYR A 353 -12.93 16.32 31.60
CA TYR A 353 -13.54 15.49 32.65
C TYR A 353 -13.14 14.01 32.52
N GLU A 354 -12.32 13.51 33.44
CA GLU A 354 -12.35 12.13 33.94
C GLU A 354 -12.14 12.19 35.46
N HIS A 355 -13.19 11.88 36.23
CA HIS A 355 -13.21 10.91 37.35
C HIS A 355 -14.30 11.20 38.40
N HIS A 356 -14.93 10.08 38.83
CA HIS A 356 -15.85 9.85 39.97
C HIS A 356 -17.30 10.35 39.78
N ILE A 357 -18.36 9.57 40.07
CA ILE A 357 -18.62 8.74 41.27
C ILE A 357 -19.53 7.54 40.92
N SER A 358 -19.23 6.38 41.52
CA SER A 358 -20.17 5.30 41.83
C SER A 358 -20.47 5.32 43.34
N ALA A 359 -21.62 4.77 43.74
CA ALA A 359 -22.33 4.82 45.04
C ALA A 359 -23.29 6.02 45.15
N GLY A 360 -24.57 5.88 45.52
CA GLY A 360 -25.36 4.77 46.04
C GLY A 360 -26.55 5.37 46.82
N ILE A 361 -27.61 4.57 46.99
CA ILE A 361 -28.72 4.73 47.98
C ILE A 361 -29.95 5.57 47.56
N ASN A 362 -31.01 4.84 47.20
CA ASN A 362 -32.37 4.80 47.76
C ASN A 362 -33.05 6.03 48.40
N ASP A 363 -34.34 6.13 48.02
CA ASP A 363 -35.54 6.50 48.78
C ASP A 363 -35.70 7.94 49.32
N TYR A 364 -36.68 8.69 48.81
CA TYR A 364 -37.99 8.88 49.45
C TYR A 364 -38.87 9.92 48.70
N LEU A 365 -40.04 9.44 48.23
CA LEU A 365 -41.41 9.98 48.29
C LEU A 365 -41.81 11.42 47.84
N HIS A 366 -42.89 11.40 47.03
CA HIS A 366 -44.12 12.24 47.08
C HIS A 366 -44.01 13.75 46.75
N HIS A 367 -44.94 14.43 46.06
CA HIS A 367 -46.36 14.21 45.75
C HIS A 367 -46.82 15.18 44.63
N GLY A 368 -47.87 14.80 43.88
CA GLY A 368 -48.90 15.68 43.27
C GLY A 368 -48.51 16.34 41.94
N VAL A 369 -49.30 16.29 40.86
CA VAL A 369 -50.72 15.99 40.61
C VAL A 369 -50.84 15.33 39.24
#